data_AF-E2A375-F1
#
_entry.id   AF-E2A375-F1
#
_cell.length_a   1.000
_cell.length_b   1.000
_cell.length_c   1.000
_cell.angle_alpha   90.00
_cell.angle_beta   90.00
_cell.angle_gamma   90.00
#
_symmetry.space_group_name_H-M   'P 1'
#
loop_
_entity.id
_entity.type
_entity.pdbx_description
1 polymer ?
#
loop_
_entity_poly.entity_id
_entity_poly.type
_entity_poly.pdbx_seq_one_letter_code
_entity_poly.pdbx_strand_id
1 'polypeptide(L)'
;AQDSWQIFNELLESTPRGNFGNFALYFDKQEILPFVIGDYRYNKANDEISRYSSKEVEVRALIEGQFVAKRAYAEDFGLVIGPNTRIIATGGASVNKAILQVLSDVFNSPVYISEAANSAMMGAAYQAKYGLFHNNCSFDEITRCLPEPTPVCQPYDDAESIYKPMTIRYRKIVDQILKKKNEQKSKCK
;
A
#
# COMPACT_ATOMS: atom_id res chain seq x y z
N ALA A 1 6.47 17.84 -6.96
CA ALA A 1 7.08 17.27 -8.17
C ALA A 1 6.82 18.10 -9.45
N GLN A 2 6.47 19.40 -9.40
CA GLN A 2 6.20 20.23 -10.60
C GLN A 2 5.35 19.50 -11.66
N ASP A 3 4.33 18.78 -11.21
CA ASP A 3 3.42 17.96 -12.04
C ASP A 3 4.10 16.94 -12.98
N SER A 4 5.33 16.50 -12.65
CA SER A 4 6.10 15.53 -13.42
C SER A 4 6.28 14.23 -12.65
N TRP A 5 5.79 13.12 -13.22
CA TRP A 5 6.04 11.77 -12.71
C TRP A 5 7.52 11.39 -12.75
N GLN A 6 8.28 11.91 -13.71
CA GLN A 6 9.71 11.65 -13.78
C GLN A 6 10.43 12.22 -12.55
N ILE A 7 10.18 13.50 -12.22
CA ILE A 7 10.78 14.12 -11.04
C ILE A 7 10.30 13.42 -9.76
N PHE A 8 9.03 13.01 -9.71
CA PHE A 8 8.52 12.24 -8.58
C PHE A 8 9.30 10.93 -8.38
N ASN A 9 9.60 10.22 -9.46
CA ASN A 9 10.34 8.96 -9.41
C ASN A 9 11.79 9.17 -8.99
N GLU A 10 12.46 10.18 -9.54
CA GLU A 10 13.83 10.54 -9.14
C GLU A 10 13.90 10.85 -7.63
N LEU A 11 12.94 11.63 -7.10
CA LEU A 11 12.84 11.91 -5.67
C LEU A 11 12.57 10.64 -4.84
N LEU A 12 11.69 9.76 -5.31
CA LEU A 12 11.36 8.52 -4.61
C LEU A 12 12.56 7.56 -4.53
N GLU A 13 13.29 7.40 -5.63
CA GLU A 13 14.43 6.50 -5.78
C GLU A 13 15.70 7.03 -5.10
N SER A 14 15.77 8.34 -4.85
CA SER A 14 16.90 8.96 -4.13
C SER A 14 16.93 8.70 -2.62
N THR A 15 15.94 7.96 -2.08
CA THR A 15 15.88 7.58 -0.66
C THR A 15 15.92 6.06 -0.48
N PRO A 16 16.60 5.57 0.56
CA PRO A 16 16.58 4.14 0.87
C PRO A 16 15.21 3.71 1.37
N ARG A 17 14.96 2.40 1.25
CA ARG A 17 13.82 1.72 1.91
C ARG A 17 13.77 2.06 3.39
N GLY A 18 12.58 2.33 3.90
CA GLY A 18 12.34 2.80 5.26
C GLY A 18 12.69 4.26 5.52
N ASN A 19 13.06 5.03 4.50
CA ASN A 19 13.16 6.50 4.51
C ASN A 19 13.97 7.08 5.69
N PHE A 20 15.09 6.44 6.06
CA PHE A 20 15.91 6.78 7.24
C PHE A 20 15.14 6.76 8.58
N GLY A 21 14.00 6.09 8.64
CA GLY A 21 13.09 6.06 9.78
C GLY A 21 12.08 7.20 9.81
N ASN A 22 12.01 8.07 8.79
CA ASN A 22 10.95 9.05 8.68
C ASN A 22 9.65 8.39 8.22
N PHE A 23 8.51 8.81 8.78
CA PHE A 23 7.22 8.21 8.47
C PHE A 23 6.12 9.26 8.53
N ALA A 24 5.22 9.28 7.54
CA ALA A 24 4.13 10.24 7.50
C ALA A 24 2.83 9.64 6.97
N LEU A 25 1.74 10.31 7.33
CA LEU A 25 0.38 10.02 6.89
C LEU A 25 -0.25 11.35 6.44
N TYR A 26 -0.83 11.35 5.24
CA TYR A 26 -1.36 12.55 4.60
C TYR A 26 -2.85 12.34 4.32
N PHE A 27 -3.71 13.05 5.03
CA PHE A 27 -5.15 12.95 4.92
C PHE A 27 -5.76 14.33 4.73
N ASP A 28 -5.62 14.89 3.53
CA ASP A 28 -6.21 16.19 3.16
C ASP A 28 -7.74 16.24 3.36
N LYS A 29 -8.37 15.06 3.30
CA LYS A 29 -9.80 14.84 3.54
C LYS A 29 -9.98 13.82 4.64
N GLN A 30 -11.18 13.77 5.20
CA GLN A 30 -11.56 12.77 6.21
C GLN A 30 -11.39 11.36 5.62
N GLU A 31 -10.38 10.66 6.13
CA GLU A 31 -10.09 9.28 5.78
C GLU A 31 -11.14 8.34 6.40
N ILE A 32 -11.34 7.18 5.79
CA ILE A 32 -12.26 6.13 6.29
C ILE A 32 -11.48 5.21 7.23
N LEU A 33 -10.29 4.76 6.81
CA LEU A 33 -9.44 3.83 7.54
C LEU A 33 -8.02 4.41 7.70
N PRO A 34 -7.69 5.05 8.83
CA PRO A 34 -8.53 5.31 10.01
C PRO A 34 -9.41 6.56 9.84
N PHE A 35 -10.42 6.72 10.70
CA PHE A 35 -11.30 7.90 10.65
C PHE A 35 -10.62 9.17 11.21
N VAL A 36 -9.63 9.70 10.47
CA VAL A 36 -8.78 10.86 10.81
C VAL A 36 -8.69 11.86 9.65
N ILE A 37 -8.22 13.08 9.93
CA ILE A 37 -7.97 14.13 8.93
C ILE A 37 -6.74 14.92 9.38
N GLY A 38 -5.90 15.30 8.43
CA GLY A 38 -4.69 16.08 8.65
C GLY A 38 -3.41 15.35 8.23
N ASP A 39 -2.30 16.09 8.32
CA ASP A 39 -0.97 15.58 8.06
C ASP A 39 -0.27 15.22 9.37
N TYR A 40 0.28 14.03 9.43
CA TYR A 40 1.04 13.54 10.57
C TYR A 40 2.42 13.12 10.09
N ARG A 41 3.47 13.82 10.53
CA ARG A 41 4.86 13.53 10.15
C ARG A 41 5.66 13.18 11.39
N TYR A 42 6.46 12.13 11.29
CA TYR A 42 7.30 11.63 12.37
C TYR A 42 8.74 11.43 11.92
N ASN A 43 9.68 11.76 12.79
CA ASN A 43 11.10 11.43 12.61
C ASN A 43 11.39 9.98 13.08
N LYS A 44 12.64 9.51 12.98
CA LYS A 44 13.05 8.17 13.44
C LYS A 44 12.80 7.90 14.94
N ALA A 45 12.84 8.93 15.78
CA ALA A 45 12.60 8.83 17.22
C ALA A 45 11.11 8.79 17.60
N ASN A 46 10.20 8.91 16.62
CA ASN A 46 8.75 9.08 16.80
C ASN A 46 8.32 10.46 17.33
N ASP A 47 9.18 11.47 17.22
CA ASP A 47 8.74 12.84 17.47
C ASP A 47 7.91 13.32 16.30
N GLU A 48 6.79 13.96 16.60
CA GLU A 48 5.96 14.65 15.63
C GLU A 48 6.69 15.91 15.15
N ILE A 49 6.76 16.10 13.85
CA ILE A 49 7.46 17.24 13.24
C ILE A 49 6.55 17.99 12.27
N SER A 50 6.81 19.28 12.09
CA SER A 50 5.98 20.11 11.19
C SER A 50 6.29 19.89 9.71
N ARG A 51 7.55 19.58 9.35
CA ARG A 51 7.98 19.37 7.97
C ARG A 51 9.27 18.54 7.89
N TYR A 52 9.47 17.83 6.79
CA TYR A 52 10.79 17.31 6.43
C TYR A 52 11.64 18.42 5.78
N SER A 53 12.96 18.30 5.91
CA SER A 53 13.93 19.22 5.29
C SER A 53 14.15 18.93 3.80
N SER A 54 13.82 17.72 3.35
CA SER A 54 14.09 17.19 2.02
C SER A 54 12.78 16.76 1.35
N LYS A 55 12.67 17.05 0.04
CA LYS A 55 11.50 16.68 -0.77
C LYS A 55 11.47 15.17 -1.04
N GLU A 56 12.64 14.59 -1.16
CA GLU A 56 12.90 13.16 -1.33
C GLU A 56 12.29 12.38 -0.15
N VAL A 57 12.56 12.84 1.08
CA VAL A 57 11.98 12.27 2.31
C VAL A 57 10.46 12.39 2.33
N GLU A 58 9.91 13.54 1.93
CA GLU A 58 8.46 13.76 1.88
C GLU A 58 7.77 12.83 0.87
N VAL A 59 8.31 12.74 -0.35
CA VAL A 59 7.81 11.86 -1.42
C VAL A 59 7.83 10.40 -0.96
N ARG A 60 8.93 9.98 -0.34
CA ARG A 60 9.05 8.60 0.14
C ARG A 60 8.09 8.31 1.29
N ALA A 61 7.97 9.23 2.25
CA ALA A 61 7.07 9.09 3.39
C ALA A 61 5.61 8.97 2.95
N LEU A 62 5.21 9.70 1.90
CA LEU A 62 3.87 9.60 1.31
C LEU A 62 3.59 8.19 0.77
N ILE A 63 4.48 7.66 -0.07
CA ILE A 63 4.27 6.37 -0.73
C ILE A 63 4.39 5.21 0.27
N GLU A 64 5.40 5.21 1.14
CA GLU A 64 5.54 4.19 2.19
C GLU A 64 4.36 4.23 3.15
N GLY A 65 3.96 5.41 3.62
CA GLY A 65 2.84 5.58 4.53
C GLY A 65 1.55 4.97 3.98
N GLN A 66 1.24 5.24 2.70
CA GLN A 66 0.07 4.69 2.03
C GLN A 66 0.08 3.17 1.91
N PHE A 67 1.23 2.54 1.62
CA PHE A 67 1.31 1.09 1.48
C PHE A 67 1.44 0.38 2.82
N VAL A 68 2.16 0.95 3.78
CA VAL A 68 2.25 0.40 5.15
C VAL A 68 0.87 0.43 5.81
N ALA A 69 0.08 1.49 5.61
CA ALA A 69 -1.31 1.55 6.08
C ALA A 69 -2.15 0.41 5.47
N LYS A 70 -2.03 0.18 4.16
CA LYS A 70 -2.75 -0.92 3.47
C LYS A 70 -2.30 -2.29 3.97
N ARG A 71 -0.99 -2.50 4.18
CA ARG A 71 -0.46 -3.76 4.75
C ARG A 71 -1.03 -3.99 6.15
N ALA A 72 -1.00 -2.98 7.01
CA ALA A 72 -1.53 -3.09 8.37
C ALA A 72 -2.99 -3.53 8.38
N TYR A 73 -3.85 -2.85 7.61
CA TYR A 73 -5.27 -3.22 7.55
C TYR A 73 -5.51 -4.57 6.88
N ALA A 74 -4.76 -4.92 5.83
CA ALA A 74 -4.89 -6.23 5.21
C ALA A 74 -4.56 -7.36 6.19
N GLU A 75 -3.47 -7.22 6.96
CA GLU A 75 -3.11 -8.15 8.03
C GLU A 75 -4.20 -8.19 9.13
N ASP A 76 -4.74 -7.03 9.53
CA ASP A 76 -5.80 -6.94 10.54
C ASP A 76 -7.10 -7.62 10.08
N PHE A 77 -7.36 -7.65 8.77
CA PHE A 77 -8.47 -8.40 8.15
C PHE A 77 -8.14 -9.88 7.89
N GLY A 78 -6.97 -10.37 8.34
CA GLY A 78 -6.59 -11.77 8.29
C GLY A 78 -5.76 -12.18 7.08
N LEU A 79 -5.26 -11.24 6.27
CA LEU A 79 -4.28 -11.57 5.23
C LEU A 79 -2.97 -12.01 5.88
N VAL A 80 -2.56 -13.25 5.57
CA VAL A 80 -1.22 -13.76 5.91
C VAL A 80 -0.33 -13.64 4.69
N ILE A 81 0.68 -12.78 4.76
CA ILE A 81 1.72 -12.67 3.72
C ILE A 81 2.67 -13.86 3.84
N GLY A 82 2.80 -14.63 2.76
CA GLY A 82 3.63 -15.82 2.70
C GLY A 82 4.27 -16.05 1.32
N PRO A 83 4.97 -17.19 1.13
CA PRO A 83 5.74 -17.46 -0.09
C PRO A 83 4.92 -17.46 -1.39
N ASN A 84 3.63 -17.74 -1.29
CA ASN A 84 2.71 -17.80 -2.44
C ASN A 84 1.89 -16.52 -2.62
N THR A 85 2.13 -15.49 -1.80
CA THR A 85 1.41 -14.21 -1.91
C THR A 85 1.93 -13.44 -3.12
N ARG A 86 1.00 -12.93 -3.94
CA ARG A 86 1.30 -12.03 -5.06
C ARG A 86 0.36 -10.85 -5.04
N ILE A 87 0.84 -9.72 -5.54
CA ILE A 87 0.05 -8.49 -5.67
C ILE A 87 -0.25 -8.27 -7.14
N ILE A 88 -1.52 -7.99 -7.46
CA ILE A 88 -1.94 -7.58 -8.80
C ILE A 88 -2.30 -6.09 -8.73
N ALA A 89 -1.43 -5.25 -9.29
CA ALA A 89 -1.67 -3.82 -9.41
C ALA A 89 -2.50 -3.53 -10.67
N THR A 90 -3.55 -2.74 -10.51
CA THR A 90 -4.45 -2.30 -11.58
C THR A 90 -4.72 -0.79 -11.46
N GLY A 91 -5.27 -0.18 -12.51
CA GLY A 91 -5.60 1.25 -12.54
C GLY A 91 -4.41 2.15 -12.92
N GLY A 92 -4.66 3.46 -13.07
CA GLY A 92 -3.70 4.38 -13.69
C GLY A 92 -2.32 4.45 -13.02
N ALA A 93 -2.24 4.26 -11.70
CA ALA A 93 -0.95 4.29 -10.98
C ALA A 93 -0.11 3.03 -11.21
N SER A 94 -0.67 1.94 -11.77
CA SER A 94 0.08 0.71 -12.06
C SER A 94 1.08 0.85 -13.20
N VAL A 95 1.15 2.02 -13.84
CA VAL A 95 2.17 2.34 -14.84
C VAL A 95 3.49 2.80 -14.22
N ASN A 96 3.48 3.23 -12.95
CA ASN A 96 4.66 3.79 -12.29
C ASN A 96 5.45 2.72 -11.53
N LYS A 97 6.51 2.20 -12.17
CA LYS A 97 7.35 1.13 -11.61
C LYS A 97 8.02 1.51 -10.28
N ALA A 98 8.40 2.77 -10.07
CA ALA A 98 9.02 3.21 -8.82
C ALA A 98 8.05 3.07 -7.63
N ILE A 99 6.78 3.43 -7.84
CA ILE A 99 5.71 3.24 -6.85
C ILE A 99 5.44 1.74 -6.62
N LEU A 100 5.37 0.95 -7.69
CA LEU A 100 5.14 -0.50 -7.59
C LEU A 100 6.28 -1.23 -6.88
N GLN A 101 7.52 -0.74 -6.98
CA GLN A 101 8.64 -1.31 -6.25
C GLN A 101 8.45 -1.10 -4.73
N VAL A 102 8.03 0.08 -4.29
CA VAL A 102 7.73 0.31 -2.87
C VAL A 102 6.56 -0.56 -2.39
N LEU A 103 5.53 -0.75 -3.22
CA LEU A 103 4.43 -1.68 -2.91
C LEU A 103 4.94 -3.11 -2.72
N SER A 104 5.79 -3.58 -3.63
CA SER A 104 6.39 -4.92 -3.59
C SER A 104 7.20 -5.12 -2.31
N ASP A 105 8.05 -4.14 -2.00
CA ASP A 105 8.89 -4.15 -0.81
C ASP A 105 8.05 -4.13 0.47
N VAL A 106 7.06 -3.23 0.58
CA VAL A 106 6.23 -3.08 1.77
C VAL A 106 5.48 -4.35 2.11
N PHE A 107 4.94 -5.06 1.11
CA PHE A 107 4.23 -6.32 1.31
C PHE A 107 5.13 -7.56 1.23
N ASN A 108 6.44 -7.39 1.03
CA ASN A 108 7.39 -8.48 0.81
C ASN A 108 6.86 -9.54 -0.19
N SER A 109 6.29 -9.07 -1.30
CA SER A 109 5.58 -9.92 -2.26
C SER A 109 5.81 -9.41 -3.69
N PRO A 110 5.92 -10.30 -4.70
CA PRO A 110 6.02 -9.89 -6.09
C PRO A 110 4.78 -9.13 -6.55
N VAL A 111 5.00 -8.08 -7.36
CA VAL A 111 3.94 -7.28 -7.97
C VAL A 111 3.85 -7.59 -9.46
N TYR A 112 2.63 -7.85 -9.89
CA TYR A 112 2.23 -8.10 -11.26
C TYR A 112 1.25 -7.03 -11.72
N ILE A 113 1.16 -6.81 -13.03
CA ILE A 113 0.13 -6.00 -13.66
C ILE A 113 -0.77 -6.88 -14.53
N SER A 114 -2.05 -6.54 -14.59
CA SER A 114 -3.00 -7.20 -15.47
C SER A 114 -3.73 -6.13 -16.31
N GLU A 115 -3.70 -6.30 -17.63
CA GLU A 115 -4.45 -5.47 -18.57
C GLU A 115 -5.91 -5.91 -18.58
N ALA A 116 -6.66 -5.54 -17.55
CA ALA A 116 -8.08 -5.85 -17.47
C ALA A 116 -8.89 -4.56 -17.23
N ALA A 117 -9.06 -3.75 -18.29
CA ALA A 117 -9.94 -2.58 -18.25
C ALA A 117 -11.39 -2.94 -17.84
N ASN A 118 -11.79 -4.21 -18.03
CA ASN A 118 -13.13 -4.75 -17.77
C ASN A 118 -13.12 -5.90 -16.75
N SER A 119 -12.26 -5.85 -15.73
CA SER A 119 -12.07 -6.93 -14.74
C SER A 119 -13.38 -7.41 -14.09
N ALA A 120 -14.29 -6.49 -13.75
CA ALA A 120 -15.59 -6.83 -13.16
C ALA A 120 -16.50 -7.61 -14.12
N MET A 121 -16.60 -7.19 -15.39
CA MET A 121 -17.41 -7.89 -16.40
C MET A 121 -16.85 -9.28 -16.69
N MET A 122 -15.53 -9.39 -16.84
CA MET A 122 -14.86 -10.68 -16.99
C MET A 122 -15.11 -11.57 -15.77
N GLY A 123 -14.93 -11.04 -14.55
CA GLY A 123 -15.20 -11.78 -13.31
C GLY A 123 -16.63 -12.33 -13.26
N ALA A 124 -17.63 -11.53 -13.64
CA ALA A 124 -19.03 -11.97 -13.71
C ALA A 124 -19.23 -13.09 -14.74
N ALA A 125 -18.62 -13.00 -15.92
CA ALA A 125 -18.70 -14.05 -16.94
C ALA A 125 -18.08 -15.36 -16.47
N TYR A 126 -16.92 -15.31 -15.79
CA TYR A 126 -16.29 -16.50 -15.22
C TYR A 126 -17.08 -17.11 -14.06
N GLN A 127 -17.71 -16.27 -13.22
CA GLN A 127 -18.63 -16.74 -12.18
C GLN A 127 -19.85 -17.45 -12.79
N ALA A 128 -20.44 -16.92 -13.87
CA ALA A 128 -21.53 -17.56 -14.58
C ALA A 128 -21.11 -18.92 -15.18
N LYS A 129 -19.92 -18.99 -15.78
CA LYS A 129 -19.33 -20.24 -16.27
C LYS A 129 -19.10 -21.24 -15.13
N TYR A 130 -18.59 -20.79 -13.99
CA TYR A 130 -18.43 -21.62 -12.80
C TYR A 130 -19.77 -22.17 -12.29
N GLY A 131 -20.81 -21.34 -12.22
CA GLY A 131 -22.16 -21.80 -11.85
C GLY A 131 -22.70 -22.93 -12.75
N LEU A 132 -22.33 -22.96 -14.03
CA LEU A 132 -22.73 -24.03 -14.95
C LEU A 132 -21.89 -25.30 -14.82
N PHE A 133 -20.60 -25.18 -14.48
CA PHE A 133 -19.63 -26.28 -14.57
C PHE A 133 -19.02 -26.72 -13.23
N HIS A 134 -19.41 -26.14 -12.09
CA HIS A 134 -18.75 -26.39 -10.79
C HIS A 134 -18.72 -27.86 -10.35
N ASN A 135 -19.61 -28.71 -10.86
CA ASN A 135 -19.65 -30.15 -10.53
C ASN A 135 -18.51 -30.92 -11.20
N ASN A 136 -17.96 -30.39 -12.30
CA ASN A 136 -16.98 -31.05 -13.14
C ASN A 136 -15.65 -30.29 -13.23
N CYS A 137 -15.63 -29.00 -12.90
CA CYS A 137 -14.45 -28.15 -12.99
C CYS A 137 -14.34 -27.22 -11.78
N SER A 138 -13.14 -27.10 -11.23
CA SER A 138 -12.79 -26.06 -10.27
C SER A 138 -12.78 -24.67 -10.92
N PHE A 139 -12.86 -23.63 -10.08
CA PHE A 139 -12.74 -22.25 -10.56
C PHE A 139 -11.40 -21.98 -11.25
N ASP A 140 -10.31 -22.57 -10.73
CA ASP A 140 -8.96 -22.46 -11.30
C ASP A 140 -8.90 -23.09 -12.70
N GLU A 141 -9.51 -24.25 -12.91
CA GLU A 141 -9.58 -24.87 -14.24
C GLU A 141 -10.38 -24.02 -15.23
N ILE A 142 -11.46 -23.40 -14.78
CA ILE A 142 -12.30 -22.53 -15.61
C ILE A 142 -11.58 -21.26 -16.03
N THR A 143 -10.72 -20.73 -15.16
CA THR A 143 -10.00 -19.47 -15.34
C THR A 143 -8.61 -19.66 -15.93
N ARG A 144 -8.11 -20.89 -16.09
CA ARG A 144 -6.78 -21.21 -16.67
C ARG A 144 -6.56 -20.66 -18.09
N CYS A 145 -7.61 -20.31 -18.81
CA CYS A 145 -7.50 -19.67 -20.13
C CYS A 145 -7.18 -18.17 -20.06
N LEU A 146 -7.19 -17.56 -18.87
CA LEU A 146 -6.82 -16.17 -18.70
C LEU A 146 -5.33 -15.96 -18.97
N PRO A 147 -4.95 -14.82 -19.58
CA PRO A 147 -3.55 -14.46 -19.68
C PRO A 147 -2.97 -14.27 -18.27
N GLU A 148 -1.79 -14.83 -18.05
CA GLU A 148 -1.07 -14.62 -16.79
C GLU A 148 -0.71 -13.12 -16.62
N PRO A 149 -0.86 -12.56 -15.41
CA PRO A 149 -0.38 -11.23 -15.11
C PRO A 149 1.12 -11.08 -15.41
N THR A 150 1.52 -9.90 -15.89
CA THR A 150 2.93 -9.63 -16.21
C THR A 150 3.70 -9.25 -14.94
N PRO A 151 4.83 -9.90 -14.63
CA PRO A 151 5.64 -9.54 -13.47
C PRO A 151 6.33 -8.18 -13.68
N VAL A 152 6.33 -7.33 -12.64
CA VAL A 152 6.90 -5.96 -12.73
C VAL A 152 7.96 -5.69 -11.68
N CYS A 153 7.70 -6.07 -10.43
CA CYS A 153 8.60 -5.85 -9.30
C CYS A 153 8.74 -7.11 -8.45
N GLN A 154 9.93 -7.28 -7.88
CA GLN A 154 10.24 -8.27 -6.85
C GLN A 154 10.70 -7.52 -5.60
N PRO A 155 10.32 -7.96 -4.40
CA PRO A 155 10.78 -7.32 -3.17
C PRO A 155 12.29 -7.49 -3.03
N TYR A 156 12.97 -6.49 -2.48
CA TYR A 156 14.36 -6.65 -2.06
C TYR A 156 14.47 -7.56 -0.83
N ASP A 157 15.59 -8.28 -0.69
CA ASP A 157 15.83 -9.24 0.40
C ASP A 157 15.73 -8.63 1.81
N ASP A 158 16.05 -7.33 1.94
CA ASP A 158 16.00 -6.59 3.20
C ASP A 158 14.61 -6.04 3.53
N ALA A 159 13.66 -6.10 2.59
CA ALA A 159 12.38 -5.39 2.69
C ALA A 159 11.56 -5.82 3.91
N GLU A 160 11.38 -7.13 4.15
CA GLU A 160 10.59 -7.61 5.28
C GLU A 160 11.15 -7.14 6.63
N SER A 161 12.48 -7.09 6.76
CA SER A 161 13.15 -6.64 7.98
C SER A 161 12.90 -5.15 8.28
N ILE A 162 12.58 -4.37 7.26
CA ILE A 162 12.29 -2.93 7.34
C ILE A 162 10.79 -2.72 7.58
N TYR A 163 9.93 -3.29 6.73
CA TYR A 163 8.51 -2.90 6.71
C TYR A 163 7.64 -3.63 7.72
N LYS A 164 8.03 -4.82 8.18
CA LYS A 164 7.29 -5.49 9.26
C LYS A 164 7.33 -4.64 10.56
N PRO A 165 8.49 -4.14 11.03
CA PRO A 165 8.53 -3.18 12.13
C PRO A 165 7.79 -1.87 11.84
N MET A 166 7.87 -1.32 10.62
CA MET A 166 7.15 -0.09 10.26
C MET A 166 5.64 -0.26 10.30
N THR A 167 5.12 -1.44 9.97
CA THR A 167 3.69 -1.76 10.05
C THR A 167 3.22 -1.79 11.51
N ILE A 168 4.03 -2.33 12.42
CA ILE A 168 3.77 -2.27 13.87
C ILE A 168 3.79 -0.81 14.34
N ARG A 169 4.77 -0.02 13.87
CA ARG A 169 4.89 1.40 14.20
C ARG A 169 3.68 2.21 13.74
N TYR A 170 3.18 1.95 12.52
CA TYR A 170 1.97 2.58 11.99
C TYR A 170 0.78 2.38 12.93
N ARG A 171 0.52 1.14 13.38
CA ARG A 171 -0.59 0.84 14.30
C ARG A 171 -0.51 1.68 15.58
N LYS A 172 0.69 1.79 16.17
CA LYS A 172 0.92 2.63 17.35
C LYS A 172 0.65 4.11 17.09
N ILE A 173 1.08 4.63 15.94
CA ILE A 173 0.83 6.02 15.54
C ILE A 173 -0.67 6.28 15.40
N VAL A 174 -1.39 5.40 14.70
CA VAL A 174 -2.85 5.52 14.51
C VAL A 174 -3.58 5.49 15.85
N ASP A 175 -3.22 4.58 16.75
CA ASP A 175 -3.80 4.52 18.09
C ASP A 175 -3.62 5.84 18.86
N GLN A 176 -2.44 6.46 18.76
CA GLN A 176 -2.15 7.75 19.40
C GLN A 176 -2.98 8.88 18.77
N ILE A 177 -3.09 8.93 17.44
CA ILE A 177 -3.90 9.93 16.73
C ILE A 177 -5.37 9.82 17.16
N LEU A 178 -5.92 8.61 17.22
CA LEU A 178 -7.31 8.37 17.60
C LEU A 178 -7.57 8.73 19.07
N LYS A 179 -6.64 8.43 19.99
CA LYS A 179 -6.72 8.84 21.40
C LYS A 179 -6.76 10.37 21.54
N LYS A 180 -5.80 11.08 20.91
CA LYS A 180 -5.78 12.56 20.90
C LYS A 180 -7.08 13.15 20.36
N LYS A 181 -7.63 12.58 19.27
CA LYS A 181 -8.90 13.02 18.67
C LYS A 181 -10.09 12.85 19.63
N ASN A 182 -10.14 11.75 20.37
CA ASN A 182 -11.21 11.48 21.33
C ASN A 182 -11.14 12.39 22.55
N GLU A 183 -9.94 12.67 23.06
CA GLU A 183 -9.73 13.60 24.18
C GLU A 183 -10.16 15.03 23.84
N GLN A 184 -9.86 15.49 22.62
CA GLN A 184 -10.30 16.81 22.14
C GLN A 184 -11.82 16.91 22.06
N LYS A 185 -12.50 15.86 21.58
CA LYS A 185 -13.97 15.81 21.55
C LYS A 185 -14.59 15.88 22.96
N SER A 186 -13.97 15.24 23.95
CA SER A 186 -14.46 15.24 25.33
C SER A 186 -14.26 16.59 26.04
N LYS A 187 -13.27 17.40 25.65
CA LYS A 187 -13.04 18.75 26.21
C LYS A 187 -13.97 19.82 25.64
N CYS A 188 -14.57 19.58 24.47
CA CYS A 188 -15.48 20.52 23.81
C CYS A 188 -16.97 20.22 24.07
N LYS A 189 -17.28 19.18 24.86
CA LYS A 189 -18.62 18.88 25.37
C LYS A 189 -18.73 19.33 26.82
#